data_AF-A0A9C9NKU0-F1
#
_entry.id   AF-A0A9C9NKU0-F1
#
_cell.length_a   1.000
_cell.length_b   1.000
_cell.length_c   1.000
_cell.angle_alpha   90.00
_cell.angle_beta   90.00
_cell.angle_gamma   90.00
#
_symmetry.space_group_name_H-M   'P 1'
#
loop_
_entity.id
_entity.type
_entity.pdbx_description
1 polymer ?
#
loop_
_entity_poly.entity_id
_entity_poly.type
_entity_poly.pdbx_seq_one_letter_code
_entity_poly.pdbx_strand_id
1 'polypeptide(L)' 'MTRPALPELPVSAVLCDVAAALTDAGRAVLVAPPGAGKTTLVPLHLLGEAFMASGKILLVEPRRLAARAAARRM' A
#
# COMPACT_ATOMS: atom_id res chain seq x y z
N MET A 1 13.30 0.38 -15.47
CA MET A 1 11.86 0.24 -15.75
C MET A 1 11.15 1.39 -15.06
N THR A 2 10.50 2.28 -15.81
CA THR A 2 9.82 3.44 -15.24
C THR A 2 8.53 2.96 -14.56
N ARG A 3 8.41 3.17 -13.25
CA ARG A 3 7.23 2.77 -12.46
C ARG A 3 5.99 3.46 -13.03
N PRO A 4 4.89 2.74 -13.35
CA PRO A 4 3.65 3.38 -13.78
C PRO A 4 3.15 4.33 -12.69
N ALA A 5 2.64 5.50 -13.10
CA ALA A 5 2.05 6.45 -12.17
C ALA A 5 0.82 5.82 -11.50
N LEU A 6 0.77 5.85 -10.17
CA LEU A 6 -0.41 5.40 -9.43
C LEU A 6 -1.55 6.41 -9.59
N PRO A 7 -2.81 5.96 -9.66
CA PRO A 7 -3.95 6.86 -9.72
C PRO A 7 -4.08 7.68 -8.43
N GLU A 8 -4.74 8.83 -8.52
CA GLU A 8 -5.02 9.67 -7.37
C GLU A 8 -6.29 9.17 -6.64
N LEU A 9 -6.13 8.78 -5.37
CA LEU A 9 -7.20 8.35 -4.47
C LEU A 9 -7.02 9.06 -3.12
N PRO A 10 -8.03 9.05 -2.23
CA PRO A 10 -7.92 9.75 -0.95
C PRO A 10 -6.71 9.33 -0.08
N VAL A 11 -6.22 8.09 -0.20
CA VAL A 11 -5.02 7.65 0.53
C VAL A 11 -3.72 8.24 -0.04
N SER A 12 -3.70 8.74 -1.27
CA SER A 12 -2.50 9.27 -1.93
C SER A 12 -1.84 10.40 -1.14
N ALA A 13 -2.64 11.21 -0.43
CA ALA A 13 -2.17 12.32 0.39
C ALA A 13 -1.28 11.90 1.58
N VAL A 14 -1.31 10.63 2.00
CA VAL A 14 -0.59 10.14 3.20
C VAL A 14 0.42 9.03 2.88
N LEU A 15 0.65 8.71 1.60
CA LEU A 15 1.54 7.59 1.22
C LEU A 15 2.99 7.82 1.65
N CYS A 16 3.51 9.03 1.47
CA CYS A 16 4.86 9.39 1.90
C CYS A 16 5.01 9.31 3.42
N ASP A 17 4.02 9.75 4.19
CA ASP A 17 4.05 9.68 5.65
C ASP A 17 4.06 8.22 6.15
N VAL A 18 3.33 7.33 5.47
CA VAL A 18 3.34 5.89 5.77
C VAL A 18 4.72 5.29 5.48
N ALA A 19 5.34 5.61 4.33
CA ALA A 19 6.68 5.14 3.99
C ALA A 19 7.74 5.63 4.98
N ALA A 20 7.67 6.90 5.39
CA ALA A 20 8.54 7.48 6.41
C ALA A 20 8.38 6.77 7.77
N ALA A 21 7.14 6.59 8.25
CA ALA A 21 6.87 5.90 9.50
C ALA A 21 7.37 4.45 9.50
N LEU A 22 7.25 3.74 8.38
CA LEU A 22 7.78 2.38 8.23
C LEU A 22 9.31 2.36 8.18
N THR A 23 9.93 3.37 7.57
CA THR A 23 11.41 3.50 7.53
C THR A 23 11.97 3.77 8.92
N ASP A 24 11.36 4.69 9.67
CA ASP A 24 11.87 5.17 10.95
C ASP A 24 11.52 4.22 12.11
N ALA A 25 10.29 3.71 12.15
CA ALA A 25 9.77 2.95 13.28
C ALA A 25 9.50 1.46 12.97
N GLY A 26 9.59 1.05 11.70
CA GLY A 26 9.27 -0.33 11.26
C GLY A 26 7.79 -0.70 11.33
N ARG A 27 6.90 0.24 11.71
CA ARG A 27 5.46 0.00 11.87
C ARG A 27 4.66 1.29 11.70
N ALA A 28 3.45 1.17 11.17
CA ALA A 28 2.51 2.27 11.02
C ALA A 28 1.07 1.78 11.22
N VAL A 29 0.19 2.66 11.70
CA VAL A 29 -1.26 2.43 11.74
C VAL A 29 -1.90 3.46 10.84
N LEU A 30 -2.59 3.00 9.79
CA LEU A 30 -3.28 3.86 8.85
C LEU A 30 -4.79 3.74 9.02
N VAL A 31 -5.43 4.85 9.37
CA VAL A 31 -6.89 4.98 9.40
C VAL A 31 -7.33 5.82 8.21
N ALA A 32 -8.30 5.33 7.45
CA ALA A 32 -8.96 6.12 6.42
C ALA A 32 -10.40 5.61 6.18
N PRO A 33 -11.26 6.37 5.49
CA PRO A 33 -12.62 5.94 5.17
C PRO A 33 -12.69 4.73 4.22
N PRO A 34 -13.76 3.89 4.25
CA PRO A 34 -13.95 2.83 3.25
C PRO A 34 -13.83 3.38 1.82
N GLY A 35 -13.24 2.59 0.91
CA GLY A 35 -13.05 3.02 -0.49
C GLY A 35 -11.89 4.00 -0.74
N ALA A 36 -11.19 4.48 0.29
CA ALA A 36 -10.06 5.43 0.13
C ALA A 36 -8.84 4.89 -0.65
N GLY A 37 -8.82 3.60 -0.99
CA GLY A 37 -7.73 2.99 -1.76
C GLY A 37 -6.60 2.36 -0.94
N LYS A 38 -6.71 2.24 0.38
CA LYS A 38 -5.61 1.73 1.25
C LYS A 38 -5.13 0.34 0.86
N THR A 39 -6.06 -0.61 0.70
CA THR A 39 -5.73 -1.99 0.30
C THR A 39 -5.13 -2.05 -1.10
N THR A 40 -5.25 -1.00 -1.93
CA THR A 40 -4.75 -0.97 -3.31
C THR A 40 -3.44 -0.17 -3.46
N LEU A 41 -3.39 1.09 -3.05
CA LEU A 41 -2.23 1.95 -3.32
C LEU A 41 -1.12 1.81 -2.31
N VAL A 42 -1.42 1.50 -1.04
CA VAL A 42 -0.37 1.41 -0.01
C VAL A 42 0.63 0.31 -0.36
N PRO A 43 0.23 -0.95 -0.64
CA PRO A 43 1.21 -1.97 -1.01
C PRO A 43 2.00 -1.63 -2.28
N LEU A 44 1.32 -1.08 -3.31
CA LEU A 44 1.97 -0.72 -4.58
C LEU A 44 2.98 0.43 -4.43
N HIS A 45 2.68 1.41 -3.59
CA HIS A 45 3.60 2.49 -3.27
C HIS A 45 4.84 1.95 -2.56
N LEU A 46 4.64 1.13 -1.52
CA LEU A 46 5.71 0.56 -0.71
C LEU A 46 6.65 -0.35 -1.51
N LEU A 47 6.16 -1.09 -2.51
CA LEU A 47 7.01 -1.92 -3.39
C LEU A 47 8.14 -1.13 -4.07
N GLY A 48 8.01 0.20 -4.22
CA GLY A 48 9.05 1.06 -4.78
C GLY A 48 10.04 1.63 -3.76
N GLU A 49 9.86 1.37 -2.47
CA GLU A 49 10.69 1.94 -1.41
C GLU A 49 12.02 1.21 -1.27
N ALA A 50 13.07 1.94 -0.86
CA ALA A 50 14.42 1.39 -0.77
C ALA A 50 14.52 0.20 0.20
N PHE A 51 13.76 0.24 1.30
CA PHE A 51 13.72 -0.85 2.27
C PHE A 51 13.07 -2.14 1.74
N MET A 52 12.34 -2.06 0.62
CA MET A 52 11.69 -3.22 0.02
C MET A 52 12.61 -4.03 -0.90
N ALA A 53 13.74 -3.51 -1.37
CA ALA A 53 14.76 -4.21 -2.19
C ALA A 53 14.18 -5.35 -3.08
N SER A 54 14.48 -6.62 -2.76
CA SER A 54 13.93 -7.84 -3.38
C SER A 54 12.91 -8.57 -2.49
N GLY A 55 12.40 -7.88 -1.47
CA GLY A 55 11.43 -8.35 -0.50
C GLY A 55 10.03 -8.54 -1.09
N LYS A 56 9.14 -9.08 -0.26
CA LYS A 56 7.74 -9.36 -0.61
C LYS A 56 6.83 -8.70 0.40
N ILE A 57 5.70 -8.19 -0.07
CA ILE A 57 4.61 -7.71 0.79
C ILE A 57 3.57 -8.82 0.93
N LEU A 58 3.28 -9.21 2.17
CA LEU A 58 2.15 -10.07 2.48
C LEU A 58 0.94 -9.21 2.88
N LEU A 59 -0.06 -9.15 2.01
CA LEU A 59 -1.32 -8.45 2.28
C LEU A 59 -2.34 -9.43 2.84
N VAL A 60 -2.75 -9.23 4.09
CA VAL A 60 -3.73 -10.09 4.78
C VAL A 60 -5.08 -9.37 4.87
N GLU A 61 -6.15 -10.06 4.47
CA GLU A 61 -7.52 -9.57 4.53
C GLU A 61 -8.43 -10.65 5.14
N PRO A 62 -9.32 -10.33 6.10
CA PRO A 62 -10.10 -11.32 6.84
C PRO A 62 -11.15 -12.04 5.97
N ARG A 63 -11.53 -11.45 4.83
CA ARG A 63 -12.56 -12.00 3.94
C ARG A 63 -11.95 -12.45 2.63
N ARG A 64 -12.12 -13.73 2.29
CA ARG A 64 -11.62 -14.34 1.03
C ARG A 64 -12.02 -13.54 -0.22
N LEU A 65 -13.23 -13.00 -0.27
CA LEU A 65 -13.70 -12.19 -1.39
C LEU A 65 -12.89 -10.88 -1.54
N ALA A 66 -12.60 -10.19 -0.42
CA ALA A 66 -11.82 -8.97 -0.43
C ALA A 66 -10.36 -9.23 -0.85
N ALA A 67 -9.74 -10.29 -0.31
CA ALA A 67 -8.39 -10.72 -0.70
C ALA A 67 -8.30 -10.99 -2.22
N ARG A 68 -9.24 -11.78 -2.77
CA ARG A 68 -9.29 -12.06 -4.22
C ARG A 68 -9.57 -10.82 -5.05
N ALA A 69 -10.40 -9.91 -4.55
CA ALA A 69 -10.69 -8.66 -5.26
C ALA A 69 -9.48 -7.73 -5.30
N ALA A 70 -8.72 -7.62 -4.21
CA ALA A 70 -7.47 -6.87 -4.16
C ALA A 70 -6.45 -7.43 -5.16
N ALA A 71 -6.21 -8.75 -5.13
CA ALA A 71 -5.26 -9.42 -6.00
C ALA A 71 -5.60 -9.36 -7.51
N ARG A 72 -6.86 -9.11 -7.89
CA ARG A 72 -7.25 -8.92 -9.30
C ARG A 72 -7.13 -7.49 -9.80
N ARG A 73 -7.08 -6.51 -8.90
CA ARG A 73 -7.04 -5.08 -9.25
C ARG A 73 -5.61 -4.54 -9.31
N MET A 74 -4.67 -5.21 -8.64
CA MET A 74 -3.23 -4.99 -8.69
C MET A 74 -2.60 -5.88 -9.74
#